data_AF-A0A6J8DKW8-F1
#
_entry.id   AF-A0A6J8DKW8-F1
#
_cell.length_a   1.000
_cell.length_b   1.000
_cell.length_c   1.000
_cell.angle_alpha   90.00
_cell.angle_beta   90.00
_cell.angle_gamma   90.00
#
_symmetry.space_group_name_H-M   'P 1'
#
loop_
_entity.id
_entity.type
_entity.pdbx_description
1 polymer ?
#
loop_
_entity_poly.entity_id
_entity_poly.type
_entity_poly.pdbx_seq_one_letter_code
_entity_poly.pdbx_strand_id
1 'polypeptide(L)'
;MENLERVTAQARVKSTGCMMVQGRIEGVLANWTVDTGAKSTFLTKETFERVVDKPVLQPVNINYVMANGQRLDCLGKASMTLIFGEKKFEHEIIVGGVNSNLIGEDFITMFRCVWAHDESCLVIQGSRIPLEASDKNMGSRRVIALETILVPVGHEDVIKSGLTNRAGITGKDSFVGVLTPERCFLQKHCLAIAKTLVDANNEIVYTRLYNPGPVDVRVYKHTHMALFTPVSRTDLLLIYVS
;
A
#
# COMPACT_ATOMS: atom_id res chain seq x y z
N MET A 1 -21.32 -43.31 7.40
CA MET A 1 -21.58 -41.95 6.90
C MET A 1 -21.00 -40.99 7.93
N GLU A 2 -19.75 -40.58 7.74
CA GLU A 2 -19.08 -39.61 8.60
C GLU A 2 -19.09 -38.24 7.90
N ASN A 3 -19.60 -37.25 8.61
CA ASN A 3 -19.83 -35.90 8.14
C ASN A 3 -18.56 -35.09 8.41
N LEU A 4 -17.72 -34.87 7.39
CA LEU A 4 -16.52 -34.06 7.50
C LEU A 4 -16.89 -32.59 7.33
N GLU A 5 -17.20 -31.91 8.44
CA GLU A 5 -17.36 -30.46 8.46
C GLU A 5 -16.05 -29.80 7.99
N ARG A 6 -16.10 -29.20 6.80
CA ARG A 6 -15.02 -28.33 6.30
C ARG A 6 -15.01 -27.06 7.14
N VAL A 7 -14.11 -27.00 8.11
CA VAL A 7 -13.71 -25.75 8.76
C VAL A 7 -13.09 -24.84 7.69
N THR A 8 -13.88 -23.94 7.11
CA THR A 8 -13.39 -22.85 6.27
C THR A 8 -12.76 -21.79 7.17
N ALA A 9 -11.50 -22.01 7.56
CA ALA A 9 -10.68 -20.97 8.17
C ALA A 9 -10.56 -19.81 7.16
N GLN A 10 -11.29 -18.72 7.41
CA GLN A 10 -11.11 -17.48 6.67
C GLN A 10 -9.79 -16.84 7.10
N ALA A 11 -8.72 -17.10 6.34
CA ALA A 11 -7.53 -16.26 6.43
C ALA A 11 -7.88 -14.86 5.92
N ARG A 12 -7.97 -13.89 6.84
CA ARG A 12 -7.98 -12.47 6.49
C ARG A 12 -6.53 -12.08 6.23
N VAL A 13 -6.16 -11.92 4.95
CA VAL A 13 -4.92 -11.25 4.59
C VAL A 13 -5.11 -9.78 4.94
N LYS A 14 -4.44 -9.32 6.01
CA LYS A 14 -4.34 -7.88 6.27
C LYS A 14 -3.46 -7.29 5.17
N SER A 15 -4.08 -6.58 4.24
CA SER A 15 -3.37 -5.66 3.36
C SER A 15 -2.85 -4.51 4.23
N THR A 16 -1.56 -4.50 4.52
CA THR A 16 -0.86 -3.31 5.02
C THR A 16 -0.66 -2.35 3.85
N GLY A 17 -1.76 -1.69 3.46
CA GLY A 17 -1.81 -0.84 2.26
C GLY A 17 -0.95 0.42 2.33
N CYS A 18 -0.37 0.73 3.49
CA CYS A 18 0.61 1.79 3.67
C CYS A 18 1.36 1.54 5.00
N MET A 19 2.68 1.73 5.03
CA MET A 19 3.46 1.68 6.28
C MET A 19 3.26 2.99 7.04
N MET A 20 2.17 3.08 7.82
CA MET A 20 1.86 4.27 8.60
C MET A 20 2.23 4.09 10.06
N VAL A 21 2.89 5.10 10.63
CA VAL A 21 3.14 5.19 12.07
C VAL A 21 2.58 6.50 12.60
N GLN A 22 2.06 6.47 13.82
CA GLN A 22 1.66 7.68 14.51
C GLN A 22 2.84 8.25 15.30
N GLY A 23 3.01 9.57 15.23
CA GLY A 23 4.02 10.29 15.98
C GLY A 23 3.58 11.72 16.29
N ARG A 24 4.45 12.48 16.94
CA ARG A 24 4.25 13.91 17.15
C ARG A 24 5.36 14.71 16.47
N ILE A 25 5.01 15.90 16.01
CA ILE A 25 5.91 16.88 15.42
C ILE A 25 5.66 18.21 16.10
N GLU A 26 6.66 18.75 16.81
CA GLU A 26 6.50 19.95 17.64
C GLU A 26 5.25 19.89 18.55
N GLY A 27 5.04 18.73 19.17
CA GLY A 27 3.89 18.46 20.05
C GLY A 27 2.57 18.11 19.33
N VAL A 28 2.45 18.36 18.03
CA VAL A 28 1.25 18.07 17.23
C VAL A 28 1.20 16.59 16.85
N LEU A 29 0.09 15.91 17.12
CA LEU A 29 -0.12 14.54 16.67
C LEU A 29 -0.26 14.48 15.13
N ALA A 30 0.43 13.53 14.52
CA ALA A 30 0.45 13.35 13.07
C ALA A 30 0.64 11.87 12.69
N ASN A 31 0.02 11.48 11.58
CA ASN A 31 0.28 10.21 10.92
C ASN A 31 1.40 10.41 9.89
N TRP A 32 2.32 9.44 9.84
CA TRP A 32 3.51 9.45 9.01
C TRP A 32 3.53 8.22 8.13
N THR A 33 3.66 8.43 6.82
CA THR A 33 3.94 7.36 5.87
C THR A 33 5.45 7.13 5.83
N VAL A 34 5.88 5.91 6.08
CA VAL A 34 7.28 5.50 5.88
C VAL A 34 7.48 5.23 4.40
N ASP A 35 8.27 6.07 3.72
CA ASP A 35 8.49 6.02 2.28
C ASP A 35 9.98 5.89 1.98
N THR A 36 10.42 4.66 1.72
CA THR A 36 11.81 4.37 1.33
C THR A 36 12.18 4.91 -0.05
N GLY A 37 11.20 5.32 -0.86
CA GLY A 37 11.42 5.96 -2.15
C GLY A 37 11.64 7.48 -2.04
N ALA A 38 11.26 8.09 -0.92
CA ALA A 38 11.51 9.49 -0.64
C ALA A 38 12.92 9.69 -0.09
N LYS A 39 13.75 10.50 -0.73
CA LYS A 39 15.11 10.81 -0.24
C LYS A 39 15.13 11.66 1.03
N SER A 40 14.09 12.46 1.24
CA SER A 40 14.00 13.42 2.33
C SER A 40 12.70 13.24 3.09
N THR A 41 12.69 13.68 4.34
CA THR A 41 11.51 13.68 5.21
C THR A 41 10.70 14.94 4.96
N PHE A 42 9.39 14.77 4.75
CA PHE A 42 8.47 15.85 4.39
C PHE A 42 7.31 16.00 5.37
N LEU A 43 6.92 17.25 5.60
CA LEU A 43 5.74 17.64 6.37
C LEU A 43 4.73 18.33 5.45
N THR A 44 3.46 17.97 5.54
CA THR A 44 2.42 18.69 4.80
C THR A 44 2.29 20.12 5.33
N LYS A 45 1.90 21.04 4.45
CA LYS A 45 1.55 22.42 4.83
C LYS A 45 0.50 22.44 5.94
N GLU A 46 -0.52 21.60 5.81
CA GLU A 46 -1.60 21.49 6.79
C GLU A 46 -1.10 21.07 8.18
N THR A 47 -0.19 20.09 8.26
CA THR A 47 0.37 19.66 9.56
C THR A 47 1.25 20.76 10.15
N PHE A 48 2.05 21.44 9.33
CA PHE A 48 2.86 22.57 9.77
C PHE A 48 2.02 23.72 10.31
N GLU A 49 0.88 24.01 9.69
CA GLU A 49 -0.05 25.07 10.13
C GLU A 49 -0.62 24.83 11.53
N ARG A 50 -0.75 23.55 11.95
CA ARG A 50 -1.19 23.18 13.30
C ARG A 50 -0.13 23.34 14.38
N VAL A 51 1.14 23.50 14.03
CA VAL A 51 2.21 23.76 14.99
C VAL A 51 2.00 25.14 15.61
N VAL A 52 2.01 25.23 16.95
CA VAL A 52 1.77 26.49 17.67
C VAL A 52 2.99 27.41 17.51
N ASP A 53 4.14 26.95 17.99
CA ASP A 53 5.41 27.68 17.91
C ASP A 53 6.15 27.28 16.62
N LYS A 54 5.69 27.83 15.49
CA LYS A 54 6.23 27.48 14.16
C LYS A 54 7.68 27.93 14.04
N PRO A 55 8.62 27.04 13.67
CA PRO A 55 9.98 27.47 13.36
C PRO A 55 9.99 28.33 12.08
N VAL A 56 10.99 29.21 11.98
CA VAL A 56 11.23 29.97 10.75
C VAL A 56 11.76 29.03 9.68
N LEU A 57 11.05 28.96 8.55
CA LEU A 57 11.47 28.14 7.42
C LEU A 57 12.66 28.76 6.69
N GLN A 58 13.68 27.97 6.47
CA GLN A 58 14.82 28.30 5.62
C GLN A 58 14.52 27.92 4.16
N PRO A 59 15.11 28.61 3.18
CA PRO A 59 14.98 28.23 1.78
C PRO A 59 15.49 26.81 1.50
N VAL A 60 14.82 26.11 0.59
CA VAL A 60 15.31 24.85 0.03
C VAL A 60 16.16 25.18 -1.20
N ASN A 61 17.41 24.73 -1.22
CA ASN A 61 18.36 25.03 -2.31
C ASN A 61 18.36 23.97 -3.44
N ILE A 62 17.48 22.99 -3.36
CA ILE A 62 17.34 21.89 -4.33
C ILE A 62 15.89 21.75 -4.76
N ASN A 63 15.68 21.39 -6.02
CA ASN A 63 14.35 21.11 -6.54
C ASN A 63 14.00 19.65 -6.24
N TYR A 64 12.93 19.45 -5.49
CA TYR A 64 12.36 18.12 -5.32
C TYR A 64 11.34 17.83 -6.41
N VAL A 65 11.33 16.58 -6.87
CA VAL A 65 10.47 16.11 -7.95
C VAL A 65 9.79 14.83 -7.50
N MET A 66 8.49 14.74 -7.72
CA MET A 66 7.71 13.53 -7.49
C MET A 66 8.07 12.45 -8.52
N ALA A 67 7.69 11.21 -8.24
CA ALA A 67 7.91 10.08 -9.15
C ALA A 67 7.31 10.31 -10.56
N ASN A 68 6.25 11.12 -10.66
CA ASN A 68 5.61 11.48 -11.94
C ASN A 68 6.30 12.66 -12.68
N GLY A 69 7.44 13.14 -12.20
CA GLY A 69 8.18 14.25 -12.79
C GLY A 69 7.68 15.65 -12.42
N GLN A 70 6.60 15.77 -11.65
CA GLN A 70 6.12 17.07 -11.18
C GLN A 70 7.01 17.61 -10.06
N ARG A 71 7.32 18.91 -10.11
CA ARG A 71 8.07 19.58 -9.05
C ARG A 71 7.21 19.74 -7.79
N LEU A 72 7.81 19.51 -6.63
CA LEU A 72 7.18 19.78 -5.34
C LEU A 72 7.26 21.27 -5.02
N ASP A 73 6.13 21.83 -4.60
CA ASP A 73 6.03 23.21 -4.11
C ASP A 73 6.42 23.28 -2.63
N CYS A 74 7.73 23.29 -2.37
CA CYS A 74 8.28 23.34 -1.03
C CYS A 74 8.25 24.78 -0.49
N LEU A 75 7.66 24.97 0.69
CA LEU A 75 7.63 26.25 1.40
C LEU A 75 8.98 26.60 2.03
N GLY A 76 9.76 25.58 2.39
CA GLY A 76 11.05 25.73 3.06
C GLY A 76 11.41 24.49 3.86
N LYS A 77 12.41 24.63 4.72
CA LYS A 77 12.87 23.56 5.63
C LYS A 77 13.21 24.09 7.02
N ALA A 78 13.07 23.24 8.03
CA ALA A 78 13.45 23.57 9.40
C ALA A 78 13.90 22.32 10.16
N SER A 79 14.77 22.50 11.17
CA SER A 79 15.00 21.47 12.18
C SER A 79 13.81 21.44 13.11
N MET A 80 13.23 20.26 13.31
CA MET A 80 12.05 20.08 14.14
C MET A 80 12.16 18.83 15.00
N THR A 81 11.53 18.87 16.18
CA THR A 81 11.34 17.74 17.09
C THR A 81 10.29 16.78 16.54
N LEU A 82 10.70 15.54 16.25
CA LEU A 82 9.84 14.38 16.06
C LEU A 82 9.81 13.51 17.32
N ILE A 83 8.65 12.95 17.64
CA ILE A 83 8.48 11.99 18.72
C ILE A 83 7.75 10.76 18.21
N PHE A 84 8.39 9.59 18.34
CA PHE A 84 7.78 8.28 18.08
C PHE A 84 7.91 7.42 19.33
N GLY A 85 6.77 7.01 19.90
CA GLY A 85 6.74 6.36 21.20
C GLY A 85 7.36 7.26 22.27
N GLU A 86 8.39 6.76 22.95
CA GLU A 86 9.13 7.49 23.99
C GLU A 86 10.41 8.17 23.47
N LYS A 87 10.70 8.05 22.17
CA LYS A 87 11.93 8.58 21.57
C LYS A 87 11.68 9.94 20.94
N LYS A 88 12.61 10.86 21.19
CA LYS A 88 12.65 12.20 20.62
C LYS A 88 13.80 12.31 19.62
N PHE A 89 13.54 12.92 18.47
CA PHE A 89 14.50 13.11 17.39
C PHE A 89 14.46 14.55 16.93
N GLU A 90 15.63 15.18 16.79
CA GLU A 90 15.74 16.43 16.03
C GLU A 90 16.11 16.07 14.60
N HIS A 91 15.33 16.54 13.62
CA HIS A 91 15.56 16.22 12.22
C HIS A 91 15.24 17.41 11.33
N GLU A 92 15.99 17.58 10.24
CA GLU A 92 15.66 18.58 9.21
C GLU A 92 14.50 18.07 8.36
N ILE A 93 13.40 18.82 8.33
CA ILE A 93 12.18 18.44 7.62
C ILE A 93 11.85 19.48 6.55
N ILE A 94 11.52 19.01 5.36
CA ILE A 94 11.04 19.85 4.27
C ILE A 94 9.52 20.05 4.42
N VAL A 95 9.05 21.29 4.33
CA VAL A 95 7.63 21.61 4.49
C VAL A 95 7.01 21.95 3.15
N GLY A 96 5.88 21.32 2.83
CA GLY A 96 5.07 21.61 1.63
C GLY A 96 5.25 20.62 0.48
N GLY A 97 4.44 20.79 -0.55
CA GLY A 97 4.45 20.00 -1.80
C GLY A 97 3.85 18.60 -1.71
N VAL A 98 3.78 17.99 -0.52
CA VAL A 98 3.29 16.61 -0.33
C VAL A 98 1.87 16.54 0.23
N ASN A 99 1.15 15.45 -0.09
CA ASN A 99 -0.23 15.21 0.37
C ASN A 99 -0.31 14.43 1.70
N SER A 100 0.78 13.83 2.15
CA SER A 100 0.90 13.14 3.43
C SER A 100 2.28 13.44 4.05
N ASN A 101 2.41 13.30 5.38
CA ASN A 101 3.71 13.44 6.02
C ASN A 101 4.54 12.19 5.71
N LEU A 102 5.79 12.37 5.28
CA LEU A 102 6.65 11.30 4.81
C LEU A 102 7.89 11.20 5.70
N ILE A 103 8.19 10.00 6.19
CA ILE A 103 9.51 9.65 6.71
C ILE A 103 10.32 9.09 5.55
N GLY A 104 11.33 9.85 5.13
CA GLY A 104 12.20 9.51 4.02
C GLY A 104 13.45 8.73 4.43
N GLU A 105 14.24 8.38 3.42
CA GLU A 105 15.52 7.68 3.54
C GLU A 105 16.49 8.41 4.48
N ASP A 106 16.53 9.74 4.46
CA ASP A 106 17.36 10.57 5.34
C ASP A 106 17.15 10.27 6.83
N PHE A 107 15.91 10.20 7.28
CA PHE A 107 15.56 9.86 8.66
C PHE A 107 15.79 8.37 8.93
N ILE A 108 15.36 7.50 8.01
CA ILE A 108 15.48 6.04 8.13
C ILE A 108 16.93 5.64 8.33
N THR A 109 17.83 6.19 7.52
CA THR A 109 19.26 5.89 7.58
C THR A 109 19.92 6.52 8.80
N MET A 110 19.64 7.79 9.10
CA MET A 110 20.20 8.50 10.24
C MET A 110 19.89 7.80 11.56
N PHE A 111 18.65 7.37 11.77
CA PHE A 111 18.20 6.75 13.01
C PHE A 111 18.18 5.23 12.99
N ARG A 112 18.71 4.62 11.91
CA ARG A 112 18.82 3.17 11.70
C ARG A 112 17.48 2.48 11.92
N CYS A 113 16.44 3.02 11.30
CA CYS A 113 15.10 2.45 11.38
C CYS A 113 15.10 1.07 10.73
N VAL A 114 14.57 0.08 11.45
CA VAL A 114 14.44 -1.30 10.96
C VAL A 114 12.98 -1.67 10.97
N TRP A 115 12.56 -2.30 9.89
CA TRP A 115 11.21 -2.80 9.77
C TRP A 115 11.09 -4.23 10.30
N ALA A 116 10.24 -4.44 11.31
CA ALA A 116 9.94 -5.77 11.84
C ALA A 116 8.65 -6.30 11.20
N HIS A 117 8.78 -6.94 10.03
CA HIS A 117 7.66 -7.46 9.23
C HIS A 117 6.72 -8.35 10.05
N ASP A 118 7.26 -9.29 10.81
CA ASP A 118 6.48 -10.29 11.54
C ASP A 118 5.67 -9.67 12.68
N GLU A 119 6.16 -8.55 13.22
CA GLU A 119 5.55 -7.84 14.35
C GLU A 119 4.71 -6.64 13.91
N SER A 120 4.69 -6.31 12.60
CA SER A 120 4.00 -5.13 12.06
C SER A 120 4.35 -3.84 12.79
N CYS A 121 5.64 -3.61 13.03
CA CYS A 121 6.13 -2.39 13.68
C CYS A 121 7.41 -1.84 13.05
N LEU A 122 7.60 -0.53 13.20
CA LEU A 122 8.84 0.16 12.89
C LEU A 122 9.70 0.20 14.16
N VAL A 123 10.93 -0.30 14.07
CA VAL A 123 11.91 -0.27 15.16
C VAL A 123 12.85 0.92 14.95
N ILE A 124 12.88 1.85 15.90
CA ILE A 124 13.76 3.02 15.86
C ILE A 124 14.53 3.10 17.17
N GLN A 125 15.86 2.98 17.13
CA GLN A 125 16.73 3.01 18.32
C GLN A 125 16.25 2.10 19.47
N GLY A 126 15.78 0.90 19.14
CA GLY A 126 15.28 -0.10 20.10
C GLY A 126 13.83 0.09 20.55
N SER A 127 13.19 1.22 20.24
CA SER A 127 11.75 1.41 20.46
C SER A 127 10.94 0.82 19.31
N ARG A 128 9.90 0.06 19.66
CA ARG A 128 8.97 -0.56 18.71
C ARG A 128 7.74 0.31 18.56
N ILE A 129 7.50 0.81 17.36
CA ILE A 129 6.38 1.68 17.02
C ILE A 129 5.39 0.87 16.21
N PRO A 130 4.24 0.49 16.77
CA PRO A 130 3.23 -0.26 16.04
C PRO A 130 2.80 0.50 14.80
N LEU A 131 2.55 -0.24 13.73
CA LEU A 131 1.85 0.33 12.60
C LEU A 131 0.43 0.70 12.97
N GLU A 132 0.01 1.85 12.47
CA GLU A 132 -1.39 2.13 12.33
C GLU A 132 -1.96 1.13 11.33
N ALA A 133 -2.92 0.32 11.78
CA ALA A 133 -3.74 -0.42 10.84
C ALA A 133 -4.33 0.62 9.90
N SER A 134 -4.19 0.41 8.58
CA SER A 134 -4.83 1.30 7.62
C SER A 134 -6.35 1.18 7.78
N ASP A 135 -6.91 1.99 8.68
CA ASP A 135 -8.34 2.08 8.90
C ASP A 135 -8.91 2.92 7.76
N LYS A 136 -9.08 2.25 6.62
CA LYS A 136 -10.12 2.59 5.66
C LYS A 136 -10.82 1.29 5.33
N ASN A 137 -12.13 1.27 5.54
CA ASN A 137 -13.15 0.24 5.28
C ASN A 137 -13.17 -0.35 3.84
N MET A 138 -12.06 -0.33 3.13
CA MET A 138 -11.88 -0.84 1.78
C MET A 138 -10.93 -2.05 1.85
N GLY A 139 -11.27 -3.03 2.69
CA GLY A 139 -10.50 -4.26 2.81
C GLY A 139 -10.30 -4.94 1.45
N SER A 140 -9.18 -5.65 1.28
CA SER A 140 -8.90 -6.40 0.05
C SER A 140 -10.05 -7.35 -0.27
N ARG A 141 -10.44 -7.39 -1.54
CA ARG A 141 -11.53 -8.21 -2.04
C ARG A 141 -10.96 -9.39 -2.80
N ARG A 142 -11.61 -10.54 -2.69
CA ARG A 142 -11.20 -11.72 -3.47
C ARG A 142 -11.58 -11.53 -4.92
N VAL A 143 -10.67 -11.89 -5.81
CA VAL A 143 -10.89 -11.92 -7.26
C VAL A 143 -11.15 -13.37 -7.66
N ILE A 144 -12.34 -13.62 -8.22
CA ILE A 144 -12.77 -14.93 -8.66
C ILE A 144 -12.94 -14.99 -10.18
N ALA A 145 -12.67 -16.15 -10.78
CA ALA A 145 -13.01 -16.40 -12.18
C ALA A 145 -14.54 -16.39 -12.34
N LEU A 146 -15.07 -15.64 -13.31
CA LEU A 146 -16.52 -15.62 -13.57
C LEU A 146 -16.98 -16.77 -14.48
N GLU A 147 -16.03 -17.38 -15.18
CA GLU A 147 -16.25 -18.44 -16.15
C GLU A 147 -15.20 -19.54 -15.98
N THR A 148 -15.53 -20.74 -16.45
CA THR A 148 -14.56 -21.84 -16.50
C THR A 148 -13.77 -21.72 -17.80
N ILE A 149 -12.45 -21.65 -17.69
CA ILE A 149 -11.54 -21.54 -18.83
C ILE A 149 -10.52 -22.67 -18.85
N LEU A 150 -9.96 -22.93 -20.02
CA LEU A 150 -8.78 -23.77 -20.20
C LEU A 150 -7.65 -22.85 -20.68
N VAL A 151 -6.54 -22.81 -19.94
CA VAL A 151 -5.33 -22.08 -20.32
C VAL A 151 -4.32 -23.08 -20.87
N PRO A 152 -4.09 -23.13 -22.20
CA PRO A 152 -3.15 -24.07 -22.78
C PRO A 152 -1.72 -23.83 -22.31
N VAL A 153 -0.86 -24.84 -22.43
CA VAL A 153 0.59 -24.71 -22.16
C VAL A 153 1.19 -23.57 -22.97
N GLY A 154 1.99 -22.72 -22.31
CA GLY A 154 2.72 -21.63 -22.94
C GLY A 154 1.83 -20.46 -23.40
N HIS A 155 0.52 -20.49 -23.13
CA HIS A 155 -0.39 -19.43 -23.50
C HIS A 155 -0.54 -18.39 -22.39
N GLU A 156 -0.69 -17.14 -22.81
CA GLU A 156 -1.20 -16.05 -22.01
C GLU A 156 -2.67 -15.83 -22.36
N ASP A 157 -3.51 -15.60 -21.35
CA ASP A 157 -4.94 -15.35 -21.53
C ASP A 157 -5.41 -14.24 -20.59
N VAL A 158 -6.44 -13.50 -20.99
CA VAL A 158 -7.03 -12.42 -20.19
C VAL A 158 -8.48 -12.77 -19.90
N ILE A 159 -8.77 -13.03 -18.63
CA ILE A 159 -10.08 -13.52 -18.24
C ILE A 159 -10.88 -12.53 -17.42
N LYS A 160 -12.19 -12.54 -17.68
CA LYS A 160 -13.15 -11.76 -16.92
C LYS A 160 -13.30 -12.32 -15.51
N SER A 161 -13.06 -11.48 -14.53
CA SER A 161 -13.04 -11.82 -13.11
C SER A 161 -13.94 -10.89 -12.32
N GLY A 162 -14.43 -11.38 -11.17
CA GLY A 162 -15.34 -10.64 -10.31
C GLY A 162 -14.76 -10.44 -8.92
N LEU A 163 -15.16 -9.37 -8.24
CA LEU A 163 -14.80 -9.10 -6.86
C LEU A 163 -15.86 -9.66 -5.90
N THR A 164 -15.44 -10.40 -4.86
CA THR A 164 -16.37 -10.88 -3.83
C THR A 164 -16.44 -9.92 -2.65
N ASN A 165 -17.63 -9.82 -2.05
CA ASN A 165 -18.06 -8.94 -0.95
C ASN A 165 -18.70 -7.61 -1.40
N ARG A 166 -20.04 -7.58 -1.30
CA ARG A 166 -20.90 -6.38 -1.40
C ARG A 166 -20.90 -5.50 -0.14
N ALA A 167 -20.17 -5.88 0.91
CA ALA A 167 -20.25 -5.17 2.17
C ALA A 167 -19.47 -3.84 2.09
N GLY A 168 -20.17 -2.76 1.74
CA GLY A 168 -19.74 -1.41 2.07
C GLY A 168 -19.80 -0.34 0.98
N ILE A 169 -20.24 -0.63 -0.26
CA ILE A 169 -20.34 0.40 -1.31
C ILE A 169 -21.72 0.38 -1.94
N THR A 170 -22.63 1.13 -1.34
CA THR A 170 -23.80 1.69 -2.04
C THR A 170 -23.31 2.93 -2.78
N GLY A 171 -22.78 2.76 -3.99
CA GLY A 171 -22.25 3.87 -4.78
C GLY A 171 -21.83 3.41 -6.17
N LYS A 172 -22.14 4.22 -7.19
CA LYS A 172 -21.93 3.95 -8.61
C LYS A 172 -20.50 4.31 -9.07
N ASP A 173 -19.54 4.25 -8.15
CA ASP A 173 -18.21 4.83 -8.35
C ASP A 173 -17.21 3.75 -8.79
N SER A 174 -16.55 4.01 -9.93
CA SER A 174 -15.36 3.30 -10.41
C SER A 174 -14.27 3.36 -9.36
N PHE A 175 -13.67 2.23 -8.97
CA PHE A 175 -12.55 2.22 -8.02
C PHE A 175 -11.33 1.51 -8.62
N VAL A 176 -10.19 2.20 -8.59
CA VAL A 176 -8.91 1.68 -9.05
C VAL A 176 -8.24 0.91 -7.90
N GLY A 177 -7.57 -0.19 -8.21
CA GLY A 177 -6.79 -0.94 -7.23
C GLY A 177 -5.81 -1.92 -7.84
N VAL A 178 -5.00 -2.53 -6.99
CA VAL A 178 -3.97 -3.48 -7.40
C VAL A 178 -4.50 -4.89 -7.25
N LEU A 179 -4.46 -5.64 -8.35
CA LEU A 179 -4.66 -7.08 -8.37
C LEU A 179 -3.33 -7.76 -8.03
N THR A 180 -3.32 -8.53 -6.95
CA THR A 180 -2.14 -9.28 -6.47
C THR A 180 -2.45 -10.78 -6.46
N PRO A 181 -1.66 -11.63 -7.14
CA PRO A 181 -1.88 -13.07 -7.11
C PRO A 181 -1.83 -13.65 -5.70
N GLU A 182 -2.68 -14.64 -5.43
CA GLU A 182 -2.54 -15.45 -4.22
C GLU A 182 -1.57 -16.60 -4.45
N ARG A 183 -0.59 -16.75 -3.56
CA ARG A 183 0.42 -17.81 -3.62
C ARG A 183 -0.21 -19.21 -3.68
N CYS A 184 -1.28 -19.45 -2.92
CA CYS A 184 -1.96 -20.75 -2.89
C CYS A 184 -2.56 -21.12 -4.26
N PHE A 185 -3.06 -20.14 -5.02
CA PHE A 185 -3.54 -20.36 -6.38
C PHE A 185 -2.38 -20.69 -7.32
N LEU A 186 -1.32 -19.87 -7.31
CA LEU A 186 -0.15 -20.05 -8.18
C LEU A 186 0.49 -21.43 -7.97
N GLN A 187 0.68 -21.84 -6.72
CA GLN A 187 1.28 -23.14 -6.36
C GLN A 187 0.39 -24.31 -6.77
N LYS A 188 -0.91 -24.21 -6.54
CA LYS A 188 -1.85 -25.29 -6.86
C LYS A 188 -2.04 -25.50 -8.36
N HIS A 189 -2.10 -24.40 -9.11
CA HIS A 189 -2.46 -24.42 -10.53
C HIS A 189 -1.26 -24.32 -11.46
N CYS A 190 -0.05 -24.03 -10.96
CA CYS A 190 1.15 -23.77 -11.77
C CYS A 190 0.93 -22.69 -12.84
N LEU A 191 0.03 -21.75 -12.56
CA LEU A 191 -0.25 -20.59 -13.40
C LEU A 191 0.43 -19.36 -12.80
N ALA A 192 0.85 -18.44 -13.65
CA ALA A 192 1.23 -17.09 -13.27
C ALA A 192 0.03 -16.16 -13.46
N ILE A 193 -0.09 -15.16 -12.58
CA ILE A 193 -1.03 -14.04 -12.75
C ILE A 193 -0.24 -12.75 -12.69
N ALA A 194 -0.47 -11.85 -13.64
CA ALA A 194 0.14 -10.54 -13.61
C ALA A 194 -0.37 -9.72 -12.42
N LYS A 195 0.55 -9.12 -11.67
CA LYS A 195 0.21 -8.10 -10.68
C LYS A 195 -0.05 -6.80 -11.42
N THR A 196 -1.30 -6.35 -11.46
CA THR A 196 -1.71 -5.22 -12.32
C THR A 196 -2.55 -4.19 -11.58
N LEU A 197 -2.42 -2.93 -11.97
CA LEU A 197 -3.37 -1.89 -11.61
C LEU A 197 -4.62 -2.04 -12.49
N VAL A 198 -5.79 -2.15 -11.87
CA VAL A 198 -7.06 -2.39 -12.57
C VAL A 198 -8.14 -1.45 -12.07
N ASP A 199 -9.00 -1.02 -12.99
CA ASP A 199 -10.24 -0.30 -12.66
C ASP A 199 -11.37 -1.30 -12.48
N ALA A 200 -11.91 -1.41 -11.26
CA ALA A 200 -12.94 -2.34 -10.88
C ALA A 200 -14.35 -1.78 -11.11
N ASN A 201 -14.61 -1.32 -12.34
CA ASN A 201 -15.93 -0.85 -12.76
C ASN A 201 -16.97 -1.95 -12.61
N ASN A 202 -18.05 -1.66 -11.86
CA ASN A 202 -19.13 -2.61 -11.59
C ASN A 202 -18.64 -3.96 -11.04
N GLU A 203 -17.59 -3.95 -10.21
CA GLU A 203 -17.02 -5.15 -9.57
C GLU A 203 -16.42 -6.17 -10.56
N ILE A 204 -16.19 -5.76 -11.81
CA ILE A 204 -15.55 -6.57 -12.85
C ILE A 204 -14.11 -6.10 -13.04
N VAL A 205 -13.19 -7.04 -13.07
CA VAL A 205 -11.77 -6.83 -13.41
C VAL A 205 -11.33 -7.86 -14.44
N TYR A 206 -10.26 -7.58 -15.16
CA TYR A 206 -9.66 -8.53 -16.10
C TYR A 206 -8.33 -9.03 -15.53
N THR A 207 -8.23 -10.35 -15.37
CA THR A 207 -7.06 -11.02 -14.80
C THR A 207 -6.26 -11.65 -15.91
N ARG A 208 -5.00 -11.25 -16.05
CA ARG A 208 -4.06 -11.80 -17.04
C ARG A 208 -3.33 -12.99 -16.46
N LEU A 209 -3.56 -14.15 -17.05
CA LEU A 209 -2.98 -15.44 -16.69
C LEU A 209 -1.90 -15.81 -17.71
N TYR A 210 -0.87 -16.49 -17.25
CA TYR A 210 0.10 -17.16 -18.11
C TYR A 210 0.33 -18.57 -17.60
N ASN A 211 0.37 -19.56 -18.50
CA ASN A 211 0.66 -20.94 -18.16
C ASN A 211 2.12 -21.31 -18.51
N PRO A 212 3.07 -21.18 -17.57
CA PRO A 212 4.44 -21.68 -17.74
C PRO A 212 4.56 -23.19 -17.52
N GLY A 213 3.48 -23.86 -17.09
CA GLY A 213 3.48 -25.25 -16.70
C GLY A 213 3.56 -26.21 -17.89
N PRO A 214 3.80 -27.51 -17.63
CA PRO A 214 3.97 -28.52 -18.67
C PRO A 214 2.64 -29.07 -19.23
N VAL A 215 1.48 -28.67 -18.67
CA VAL A 215 0.15 -29.17 -19.05
C VAL A 215 -0.88 -28.05 -19.10
N ASP A 216 -1.95 -28.27 -19.89
CA ASP A 216 -3.08 -27.34 -19.93
C ASP A 216 -3.76 -27.27 -18.55
N VAL A 217 -4.11 -26.06 -18.12
CA VAL A 217 -4.70 -25.84 -16.80
C VAL A 217 -6.13 -25.35 -16.95
N ARG A 218 -7.06 -26.07 -16.31
CA ARG A 218 -8.46 -25.63 -16.22
C ARG A 218 -8.66 -24.79 -14.96
N VAL A 219 -9.09 -23.54 -15.14
CA VAL A 219 -9.54 -22.68 -14.04
C VAL A 219 -11.05 -22.72 -14.03
N TYR A 220 -11.64 -23.25 -12.96
CA TYR A 220 -13.10 -23.35 -12.83
C TYR A 220 -13.71 -22.01 -12.43
N LYS A 221 -14.95 -21.78 -12.86
CA LYS A 221 -15.78 -20.68 -12.36
C LYS A 221 -15.80 -20.66 -10.83
N HIS A 222 -15.74 -19.46 -10.26
CA HIS A 222 -15.62 -19.15 -8.83
C HIS A 222 -14.31 -19.57 -8.17
N THR A 223 -13.30 -20.02 -8.93
CA THR A 223 -11.96 -20.23 -8.37
C THR A 223 -11.40 -18.88 -7.90
N HIS A 224 -10.92 -18.85 -6.66
CA HIS A 224 -10.21 -17.70 -6.11
C HIS A 224 -8.79 -17.65 -6.65
N MET A 225 -8.41 -16.51 -7.22
CA MET A 225 -7.14 -16.39 -7.96
C MET A 225 -6.22 -15.31 -7.39
N ALA A 226 -6.79 -14.21 -6.94
CA ALA A 226 -6.04 -13.02 -6.55
C ALA A 226 -6.80 -12.18 -5.53
N LEU A 227 -6.11 -11.22 -4.93
CA LEU A 227 -6.69 -10.18 -4.10
C LEU A 227 -6.67 -8.85 -4.85
N PHE A 228 -7.80 -8.16 -4.84
CA PHE A 228 -7.91 -6.77 -5.24
C PHE A 228 -7.74 -5.90 -4.00
N THR A 229 -6.77 -4.99 -4.01
CA THR A 229 -6.59 -4.00 -2.95
C THR A 229 -6.89 -2.62 -3.52
N PRO A 230 -7.97 -1.95 -3.05
CA PRO A 230 -8.28 -0.58 -3.47
C PRO A 230 -7.11 0.35 -3.19
N VAL A 231 -6.76 1.18 -4.17
CA VAL A 231 -5.69 2.18 -4.07
C VAL A 231 -6.38 3.54 -4.06
N SER A 232 -6.09 4.39 -3.07
CA SER A 232 -6.62 5.74 -3.09
C SER A 232 -6.00 6.51 -4.26
N ARG A 233 -6.69 7.51 -4.83
CA ARG A 233 -6.11 8.32 -5.92
C ARG A 233 -4.75 8.96 -5.53
N THR A 234 -4.50 9.11 -4.23
CA THR A 234 -3.25 9.63 -3.66
C THR A 234 -2.10 8.59 -3.65
N ASP A 235 -2.42 7.29 -3.62
CA ASP A 235 -1.44 6.19 -3.50
C ASP A 235 -0.98 5.65 -4.88
N LEU A 236 -1.60 6.10 -5.97
CA LEU A 236 -1.21 5.73 -7.35
C LEU A 236 0.22 6.14 -7.72
N LEU A 237 0.84 6.99 -6.91
CA LEU A 237 2.21 7.51 -7.10
C LEU A 237 3.31 6.47 -6.82
N LEU A 238 3.01 5.33 -6.18
CA LEU A 238 4.02 4.34 -5.75
C LEU A 238 4.16 3.08 -6.64
N ILE A 239 3.31 2.90 -7.66
CA ILE A 239 3.25 1.62 -8.41
C ILE A 239 3.99 1.67 -9.76
N TYR A 240 4.48 2.83 -10.19
CA TYR A 240 5.24 2.97 -11.44
C TYR A 240 6.75 3.07 -11.20
N VAL A 241 7.38 1.99 -10.72
CA VAL A 241 8.79 1.69 -11.07
C VAL A 241 9.03 0.17 -10.98
N SER A 242 9.19 -0.47 -12.13
CA SER A 242 9.99 -1.70 -12.30
C SER A 242 10.68 -1.62 -13.65
#